data_AF-A0A1G1BTY7-F1
#
_entry.id   AF-A0A1G1BTY7-F1
#
_cell.length_a   1.000
_cell.length_b   1.000
_cell.length_c   1.000
_cell.angle_alpha   90.00
_cell.angle_beta   90.00
_cell.angle_gamma   90.00
#
_symmetry.space_group_name_H-M   'P 1'
#
loop_
_entity.id
_entity.type
_entity.pdbx_description
1 polymer ?
#
loop_
_entity_poly.entity_id
_entity_poly.type
_entity_poly.pdbx_seq_one_letter_code
_entity_poly.pdbx_strand_id
1 'polypeptide(L)'
;MPTCEYARGKAPAFYNQDDTEESMFGLSSGFKFTVNVVAEEEYRRVYDGAAQAVILTGSLTKAALQKEFEMFDASLREAIAKNWEIDEFGGDEKDCAVSDEWQGGFFHCGGIYTNRICCGNYVQTILDVIGALPHSDRWTYHTAVENLNDDEPVIGLGEFLIRQGNVFAPDDGNNYKKILKRR
;
A
#
# COMPACT_ATOMS: atom_id res chain seq x y z
N MET A 1 -5.50 18.59 8.15
CA MET A 1 -5.60 17.64 7.02
C MET A 1 -5.98 16.30 7.63
N PRO A 2 -7.02 15.61 7.13
CA PRO A 2 -7.39 14.32 7.68
C PRO A 2 -6.24 13.36 7.41
N THR A 3 -5.47 13.07 8.44
CA THR A 3 -4.59 11.91 8.47
C THR A 3 -5.50 10.74 8.71
N CYS A 4 -5.49 9.74 7.83
CA CYS A 4 -6.04 8.43 8.17
C CYS A 4 -5.48 8.05 9.56
N GLU A 5 -6.34 7.89 10.56
CA GLU A 5 -5.96 7.71 11.98
C GLU A 5 -5.47 6.27 12.27
N TYR A 6 -4.80 5.64 11.31
CA TYR A 6 -3.99 4.45 11.54
C TYR A 6 -2.58 4.93 11.89
N ALA A 7 -2.23 4.71 13.16
CA ALA A 7 -1.34 5.56 13.92
C ALA A 7 0.10 5.57 13.38
N ARG A 8 0.65 6.77 13.32
CA ARG A 8 2.08 7.07 13.13
C ARG A 8 2.93 6.35 14.20
N GLY A 9 3.30 5.11 13.95
CA GLY A 9 4.46 4.49 14.58
C GLY A 9 5.71 5.23 14.12
N LYS A 10 6.53 5.72 15.04
CA LYS A 10 7.89 6.16 14.69
C LYS A 10 8.61 4.91 14.19
N ALA A 11 9.02 4.89 12.92
CA ALA A 11 9.96 3.90 12.42
C ALA A 11 11.18 3.89 13.35
N PRO A 12 11.50 2.79 14.04
CA PRO A 12 12.78 2.68 14.70
C PRO A 12 13.84 2.68 13.59
N ALA A 13 14.78 3.62 13.67
CA ALA A 13 16.06 3.42 13.02
C ALA A 13 16.64 2.11 13.57
N PHE A 14 17.20 1.22 12.73
CA PHE A 14 18.58 0.74 12.89
C PHE A 14 18.97 -0.49 12.04
N TYR A 15 20.28 -0.50 11.75
CA TYR A 15 21.21 -1.58 11.36
C TYR A 15 21.17 -2.17 9.94
N ASN A 16 21.99 -1.54 9.08
CA ASN A 16 22.74 -2.23 8.03
C ASN A 16 23.47 -3.43 8.65
N GLN A 17 23.08 -4.63 8.27
CA GLN A 17 24.04 -5.73 8.14
C GLN A 17 24.49 -5.75 6.68
N ASP A 18 25.76 -5.36 6.50
CA ASP A 18 26.53 -5.66 5.30
C ASP A 18 26.49 -7.17 5.05
N ASP A 19 25.67 -7.59 4.09
CA ASP A 19 25.92 -8.81 3.33
C ASP A 19 26.38 -8.38 1.95
N THR A 20 27.68 -8.14 1.86
CA THR A 20 28.42 -8.16 0.61
C THR A 20 28.29 -9.55 0.00
N GLU A 21 27.32 -9.74 -0.89
CA GLU A 21 27.41 -10.67 -2.00
C GLU A 21 26.43 -10.24 -3.09
N GLU A 22 26.98 -9.50 -4.07
CA GLU A 22 26.41 -9.36 -5.40
C GLU A 22 26.20 -10.77 -5.99
N SER A 23 25.03 -11.35 -5.79
CA SER A 23 24.58 -12.47 -6.59
C SER A 23 23.91 -11.92 -7.85
N MET A 24 24.68 -11.93 -8.94
CA MET A 24 24.30 -11.73 -10.34
C MET A 24 23.24 -12.73 -10.83
N PHE A 25 22.07 -12.77 -10.19
CA PHE A 25 20.87 -13.37 -10.76
C PHE A 25 19.79 -12.30 -10.77
N GLY A 26 19.61 -11.69 -11.94
CA GLY A 26 18.46 -10.86 -12.24
C GLY A 26 17.18 -11.65 -11.98
N LEU A 27 16.63 -11.49 -10.78
CA LEU A 27 15.26 -11.88 -10.47
C LEU A 27 14.38 -10.88 -11.21
N SER A 28 14.11 -11.16 -12.49
CA SER A 28 12.87 -10.71 -13.12
C SER A 28 11.73 -11.45 -12.40
N SER A 29 11.40 -11.00 -11.20
CA SER A 29 10.14 -11.31 -10.56
C SER A 29 9.09 -10.90 -11.59
N GLY A 30 8.33 -11.84 -12.16
CA GLY A 30 7.41 -11.61 -13.29
C GLY A 30 6.23 -10.66 -13.00
N PHE A 31 6.34 -9.84 -11.97
CA PHE A 31 5.44 -8.77 -11.60
C PHE A 31 5.55 -7.59 -12.56
N LYS A 32 4.42 -6.96 -12.84
CA LYS A 32 4.28 -5.89 -13.83
C LYS A 32 4.25 -4.51 -13.16
N PHE A 33 5.18 -4.26 -12.23
CA PHE A 33 5.28 -2.97 -11.54
C PHE A 33 6.70 -2.51 -11.31
N THR A 34 6.85 -1.20 -11.10
CA THR A 34 8.12 -0.54 -10.77
C THR A 34 8.11 -0.05 -9.33
N VAL A 35 9.21 -0.23 -8.60
CA VAL A 35 9.39 0.32 -7.26
C VAL A 35 10.26 1.58 -7.34
N ASN A 36 9.64 2.72 -7.04
CA ASN A 36 10.26 4.05 -7.01
C ASN A 36 10.49 4.44 -5.56
N VAL A 37 11.74 4.34 -5.11
CA VAL A 37 12.18 4.89 -3.82
C VAL A 37 12.50 6.36 -4.06
N VAL A 38 11.84 7.26 -3.32
CA VAL A 38 11.91 8.70 -3.52
C VAL A 38 12.20 9.41 -2.19
N ALA A 39 12.78 10.60 -2.24
CA ALA A 39 12.98 11.42 -1.05
C ALA A 39 11.65 11.66 -0.30
N GLU A 40 11.69 11.78 1.03
CA GLU A 40 10.50 11.92 1.87
C GLU A 40 9.60 13.10 1.43
N GLU A 41 10.19 14.24 1.08
CA GLU A 41 9.44 15.40 0.57
C GLU A 41 8.64 15.08 -0.70
N GLU A 42 9.24 14.30 -1.61
CA GLU A 42 8.58 13.89 -2.85
C GLU A 42 7.50 12.85 -2.58
N TYR A 43 7.78 11.89 -1.69
CA TYR A 43 6.76 10.93 -1.24
C TYR A 43 5.54 11.65 -0.66
N ARG A 44 5.75 12.65 0.21
CA ARG A 44 4.66 13.46 0.79
C ARG A 44 3.88 14.23 -0.27
N ARG A 45 4.55 14.80 -1.28
CA ARG A 45 3.85 15.43 -2.42
C ARG A 45 2.98 14.45 -3.19
N VAL A 46 3.47 13.24 -3.45
CA VAL A 46 2.70 12.19 -4.13
C VAL A 46 1.50 11.76 -3.27
N TYR A 47 1.71 11.57 -1.96
CA TYR A 47 0.65 11.23 -1.00
C TYR A 47 -0.44 12.31 -0.97
N ASP A 48 -0.07 13.56 -0.71
CA ASP A 48 -1.02 14.67 -0.58
C ASP A 48 -1.79 14.90 -1.88
N GLY A 49 -1.12 14.76 -3.02
CA GLY A 49 -1.77 14.85 -4.33
C GLY A 49 -2.75 13.70 -4.59
N ALA A 50 -2.47 12.49 -4.10
CA ALA A 50 -3.35 11.34 -4.23
C ALA A 50 -4.55 11.39 -3.27
N ALA A 51 -4.32 11.85 -2.03
CA ALA A 51 -5.34 11.98 -0.99
C ALA A 51 -6.25 13.22 -1.18
N GLN A 52 -5.95 14.07 -2.16
CA GLN A 52 -6.75 15.27 -2.43
C GLN A 52 -8.18 14.91 -2.85
N ALA A 53 -9.16 15.52 -2.18
CA ALA A 53 -10.56 15.41 -2.56
C ALA A 53 -10.79 15.86 -4.02
N VAL A 54 -11.63 15.12 -4.74
CA VAL A 54 -11.86 15.37 -6.16
C VAL A 54 -12.86 16.51 -6.33
N ILE A 55 -12.56 17.44 -7.24
CA ILE A 55 -13.55 18.41 -7.70
C ILE A 55 -14.60 17.67 -8.53
N LEU A 56 -15.79 17.54 -7.96
CA LEU A 56 -16.92 16.90 -8.61
C LEU A 56 -17.43 17.81 -9.73
N THR A 57 -17.50 17.25 -10.94
CA THR A 57 -18.02 17.93 -12.13
C THR A 57 -19.32 17.24 -12.55
N GLY A 58 -20.12 17.85 -13.43
CA GLY A 58 -21.40 17.27 -13.88
C GLY A 58 -21.28 15.83 -14.44
N SER A 59 -20.10 15.43 -14.92
CA SER A 59 -19.80 14.07 -15.41
C SER A 59 -19.35 13.08 -14.34
N LEU A 60 -18.88 13.54 -13.17
CA LEU A 60 -18.47 12.69 -12.05
C LEU A 60 -19.15 13.17 -10.77
N THR A 61 -20.27 12.52 -10.42
CA THR A 61 -21.04 12.83 -9.23
C THR A 61 -20.46 12.16 -7.99
N LYS A 62 -20.76 12.69 -6.80
CA LYS A 62 -20.38 12.07 -5.52
C LYS A 62 -20.87 10.61 -5.44
N ALA A 63 -22.11 10.37 -5.84
CA ALA A 63 -22.72 9.04 -5.79
C ALA A 63 -22.03 8.04 -6.74
N ALA A 64 -21.62 8.50 -7.93
CA ALA A 64 -20.88 7.66 -8.87
C ALA A 64 -19.50 7.29 -8.30
N LEU A 65 -18.79 8.27 -7.73
CA LEU A 65 -17.47 8.04 -7.13
C LEU A 65 -17.56 7.15 -5.87
N GLN A 66 -18.58 7.35 -5.03
CA GLN A 66 -18.82 6.49 -3.88
C GLN A 66 -19.10 5.04 -4.29
N LYS A 67 -19.93 4.84 -5.31
CA LYS A 67 -20.21 3.50 -5.83
C LYS A 67 -18.94 2.83 -6.37
N GLU A 68 -18.07 3.58 -7.02
CA GLU A 68 -16.78 3.07 -7.49
C GLU A 68 -15.84 2.73 -6.32
N PHE A 69 -15.83 3.53 -5.25
CA PHE A 69 -15.13 3.19 -4.01
C PHE A 69 -15.66 1.89 -3.41
N GLU A 70 -17.00 1.73 -3.29
CA GLU A 70 -17.62 0.50 -2.78
C GLU A 70 -17.24 -0.73 -3.64
N MET A 71 -17.17 -0.57 -4.96
CA MET A 71 -16.67 -1.60 -5.86
C MET A 71 -15.19 -1.92 -5.62
N PHE A 72 -14.36 -0.89 -5.42
CA PHE A 72 -12.95 -1.05 -5.11
C PHE A 72 -12.76 -1.80 -3.79
N ASP A 73 -13.37 -1.31 -2.70
CA ASP A 73 -13.26 -1.91 -1.36
C ASP A 73 -13.69 -3.38 -1.35
N ALA A 74 -14.86 -3.69 -1.91
CA ALA A 74 -15.36 -5.06 -1.97
C ALA A 74 -14.43 -5.99 -2.77
N SER A 75 -13.97 -5.53 -3.96
CA SER A 75 -13.07 -6.32 -4.81
C SER A 75 -11.70 -6.51 -4.17
N LEU A 76 -11.21 -5.49 -3.46
CA LEU A 76 -9.93 -5.52 -2.77
C LEU A 76 -9.96 -6.52 -1.61
N ARG A 77 -11.00 -6.46 -0.77
CA ARG A 77 -11.20 -7.41 0.34
C ARG A 77 -11.32 -8.84 -0.18
N GLU A 78 -12.11 -9.07 -1.21
CA GLU A 78 -12.25 -10.41 -1.82
C GLU A 78 -10.90 -10.92 -2.38
N ALA A 79 -10.11 -10.05 -3.01
CA ALA A 79 -8.84 -10.43 -3.61
C ALA A 79 -7.76 -10.72 -2.55
N ILE A 80 -7.67 -9.91 -1.51
CA ILE A 80 -6.71 -10.11 -0.40
C ILE A 80 -7.06 -11.38 0.38
N ALA A 81 -8.34 -11.62 0.67
CA ALA A 81 -8.82 -12.77 1.44
C ALA A 81 -8.52 -14.14 0.78
N LYS A 82 -8.11 -14.17 -0.49
CA LYS A 82 -7.69 -15.40 -1.18
C LYS A 82 -6.36 -15.96 -0.67
N ASN A 83 -5.48 -15.10 -0.14
CA ASN A 83 -4.12 -15.47 0.25
C ASN A 83 -3.72 -14.99 1.66
N TRP A 84 -4.43 -14.01 2.22
CA TRP A 84 -4.11 -13.38 3.50
C TRP A 84 -5.35 -13.19 4.35
N GLU A 85 -5.14 -13.12 5.65
CA GLU A 85 -6.20 -12.90 6.62
C GLU A 85 -6.39 -11.41 6.86
N ILE A 86 -7.62 -10.92 6.64
CA ILE A 86 -7.99 -9.53 6.87
C ILE A 86 -8.55 -9.40 8.29
N ASP A 87 -8.08 -8.40 9.02
CA ASP A 87 -8.72 -7.94 10.25
C ASP A 87 -9.95 -7.10 9.91
N GLU A 88 -11.14 -7.65 10.14
CA GLU A 88 -12.40 -6.95 9.96
C GLU A 88 -12.89 -6.25 11.25
N PHE A 89 -12.35 -6.60 12.43
CA PHE A 89 -12.96 -6.22 13.72
C PHE A 89 -11.96 -5.85 14.84
N GLY A 90 -10.66 -5.69 14.56
CA GLY A 90 -9.66 -5.25 15.54
C GLY A 90 -9.28 -6.35 16.55
N GLY A 91 -9.27 -7.61 16.11
CA GLY A 91 -9.50 -8.75 17.02
C GLY A 91 -8.36 -9.74 17.26
N ASP A 92 -7.44 -9.99 16.33
CA ASP A 92 -6.40 -11.04 16.46
C ASP A 92 -5.22 -10.78 15.49
N GLU A 93 -4.13 -11.54 15.61
CA GLU A 93 -2.96 -11.57 14.70
C GLU A 93 -3.34 -11.88 13.23
N LYS A 94 -3.80 -10.87 12.50
CA LYS A 94 -4.15 -10.93 11.07
C LYS A 94 -3.02 -10.34 10.23
N ASP A 95 -3.09 -10.51 8.91
CA ASP A 95 -2.03 -9.99 8.02
C ASP A 95 -2.13 -8.51 7.74
N CYS A 96 -3.36 -8.01 7.70
CA CYS A 96 -3.64 -6.68 7.24
C CYS A 96 -5.03 -6.23 7.68
N ALA A 97 -5.27 -4.93 7.59
CA ALA A 97 -6.60 -4.34 7.60
C ALA A 97 -6.79 -3.51 6.32
N VAL A 98 -8.04 -3.44 5.87
CA VAL A 98 -8.48 -2.50 4.83
C VAL A 98 -9.38 -1.50 5.52
N SER A 99 -9.11 -0.20 5.36
CA SER A 99 -9.93 0.86 5.94
C SER A 99 -11.38 0.74 5.46
N ASP A 100 -12.35 1.16 6.27
CA ASP A 100 -13.75 1.33 5.88
C ASP A 100 -14.08 2.80 5.52
N GLU A 101 -13.11 3.71 5.68
CA GLU A 101 -13.31 5.14 5.53
C GLU A 101 -13.06 5.60 4.08
N TRP A 102 -14.06 6.23 3.47
CA TRP A 102 -13.91 6.95 2.22
C TRP A 102 -13.89 8.47 2.44
N GLN A 103 -12.79 9.12 2.05
CA GLN A 103 -12.56 10.55 2.26
C GLN A 103 -12.93 11.44 1.05
N GLY A 104 -13.66 10.92 0.06
CA GLY A 104 -14.19 11.73 -1.05
C GLY A 104 -13.27 11.88 -2.27
N GLY A 105 -12.26 11.01 -2.42
CA GLY A 105 -11.31 11.03 -3.54
C GLY A 105 -11.07 9.65 -4.15
N PHE A 106 -10.11 9.59 -5.08
CA PHE A 106 -9.59 8.36 -5.69
C PHE A 106 -8.48 7.75 -4.82
N PHE A 107 -8.74 7.63 -3.53
CA PHE A 107 -7.79 7.18 -2.53
C PHE A 107 -8.43 6.16 -1.62
N HIS A 108 -7.75 5.04 -1.40
CA HIS A 108 -8.09 4.03 -0.41
C HIS A 108 -6.84 3.61 0.35
N CYS A 109 -6.98 3.02 1.53
CA CYS A 109 -5.85 2.70 2.39
C CYS A 109 -6.06 1.46 3.26
N GLY A 110 -4.97 0.96 3.83
CA GLY A 110 -4.97 -0.13 4.78
C GLY A 110 -3.63 -0.31 5.48
N GLY A 111 -3.63 -1.20 6.47
CA GLY A 111 -2.46 -1.57 7.26
C GLY A 111 -1.96 -2.96 6.91
N ILE A 112 -0.64 -3.18 6.94
CA ILE A 112 0.00 -4.49 6.94
C ILE A 112 0.56 -4.75 8.34
N TYR A 113 0.32 -5.96 8.85
CA TYR A 113 0.71 -6.40 10.19
C TYR A 113 1.73 -7.54 10.19
N THR A 114 1.90 -8.24 9.06
CA THR A 114 2.81 -9.38 8.97
C THR A 114 3.79 -9.26 7.81
N ASN A 115 4.98 -9.83 8.01
CA ASN A 115 6.00 -9.92 6.96
C ASN A 115 5.55 -10.76 5.75
N ARG A 116 4.57 -11.68 5.91
CA ARG A 116 4.14 -12.59 4.84
C ARG A 116 3.34 -11.89 3.73
N ILE A 117 2.58 -10.86 4.06
CA ILE A 117 1.79 -10.12 3.06
C ILE A 117 2.64 -9.10 2.31
N CYS A 118 3.76 -8.65 2.89
CA CYS A 118 4.59 -7.66 2.20
C CYS A 118 5.51 -8.27 1.13
N CYS A 119 4.90 -8.61 0.00
CA CYS A 119 5.54 -9.25 -1.15
C CYS A 119 4.98 -8.71 -2.48
N GLY A 120 5.55 -9.17 -3.60
CA GLY A 120 5.11 -8.71 -4.92
C GLY A 120 3.70 -9.16 -5.29
N ASN A 121 3.23 -10.30 -4.76
CA ASN A 121 1.86 -10.77 -5.02
C ASN A 121 0.83 -9.80 -4.43
N TYR A 122 1.09 -9.23 -3.26
CA TYR A 122 0.20 -8.25 -2.64
C TYR A 122 0.08 -6.99 -3.49
N VAL A 123 1.22 -6.42 -3.91
CA VAL A 123 1.25 -5.25 -4.81
C VAL A 123 0.52 -5.54 -6.12
N GLN A 124 0.79 -6.70 -6.73
CA GLN A 124 0.13 -7.08 -7.99
C GLN A 124 -1.37 -7.27 -7.80
N THR A 125 -1.81 -7.85 -6.68
CA THR A 125 -3.24 -8.02 -6.35
C THR A 125 -3.95 -6.68 -6.31
N ILE A 126 -3.37 -5.69 -5.64
CA ILE A 126 -3.92 -4.33 -5.57
C ILE A 126 -3.95 -3.68 -6.96
N LEU A 127 -2.88 -3.82 -7.74
CA LEU A 127 -2.83 -3.28 -9.10
C LEU A 127 -3.87 -3.91 -10.03
N ASP A 128 -4.12 -5.22 -9.92
CA ASP A 128 -5.11 -5.93 -10.72
C ASP A 128 -6.52 -5.47 -10.37
N VAL A 129 -6.82 -5.27 -9.07
CA VAL A 129 -8.10 -4.71 -8.62
C VAL A 129 -8.27 -3.27 -9.11
N ILE A 130 -7.27 -2.41 -8.94
CA ILE A 130 -7.29 -1.03 -9.44
C ILE A 130 -7.51 -1.02 -10.96
N GLY A 131 -6.82 -1.89 -11.70
CA GLY A 131 -6.90 -1.98 -13.16
C GLY A 131 -8.28 -2.32 -13.71
N ALA A 132 -9.17 -2.91 -12.89
CA ALA A 132 -10.53 -3.25 -13.27
C ALA A 132 -11.55 -2.10 -13.04
N LEU A 133 -11.14 -0.99 -12.43
CA LEU A 133 -12.03 0.14 -12.11
C LEU A 133 -12.19 1.13 -13.28
N PRO A 134 -13.35 1.79 -13.42
CA PRO A 134 -13.61 2.81 -14.46
C PRO A 134 -12.58 3.94 -14.53
N HIS A 135 -12.01 4.36 -13.41
CA HIS A 135 -10.96 5.38 -13.33
C HIS A 135 -9.66 4.82 -12.75
N SER A 136 -9.25 3.64 -13.21
CA SER A 136 -8.05 2.91 -12.75
C SER A 136 -6.77 3.75 -12.76
N ASP A 137 -6.65 4.73 -13.66
CA ASP A 137 -5.53 5.65 -13.74
C ASP A 137 -5.50 6.69 -12.62
N ARG A 138 -6.59 6.89 -11.89
CA ARG A 138 -6.72 7.89 -10.82
C ARG A 138 -6.60 7.29 -9.42
N TRP A 139 -6.97 6.02 -9.26
CA TRP A 139 -6.94 5.34 -7.97
C TRP A 139 -5.52 5.16 -7.43
N THR A 140 -5.38 5.48 -6.16
CA THR A 140 -4.19 5.20 -5.35
C THR A 140 -4.60 4.38 -4.14
N TYR A 141 -3.82 3.34 -3.84
CA TYR A 141 -3.92 2.62 -2.58
C TYR A 141 -2.70 2.94 -1.71
N HIS A 142 -2.92 3.34 -0.47
CA HIS A 142 -1.87 3.54 0.52
C HIS A 142 -1.79 2.36 1.48
N THR A 143 -0.57 1.90 1.71
CA THR A 143 -0.27 0.85 2.68
C THR A 143 0.62 1.42 3.76
N ALA A 144 0.14 1.42 5.01
CA ALA A 144 0.98 1.60 6.19
C ALA A 144 1.42 0.22 6.68
N VAL A 145 2.70 0.06 7.01
CA VAL A 145 3.19 -1.16 7.66
C VAL A 145 3.26 -0.88 9.15
N GLU A 146 2.44 -1.60 9.91
CA GLU A 146 2.29 -1.41 11.35
C GLU A 146 2.84 -2.65 12.05
N ASN A 147 3.74 -2.45 13.01
CA ASN A 147 4.13 -3.54 13.89
C ASN A 147 3.13 -3.61 15.04
N LEU A 148 2.29 -4.65 15.06
CA LEU A 148 1.36 -4.88 16.18
C LEU A 148 2.05 -5.50 17.39
N ASN A 149 3.21 -6.15 17.20
CA ASN A 149 3.96 -6.84 18.24
C ASN A 149 5.35 -6.20 18.45
N ASP A 150 5.52 -5.46 19.55
CA ASP A 150 6.81 -4.83 19.94
C ASP A 150 7.98 -5.86 20.06
N ASP A 151 7.65 -7.14 20.25
CA ASP A 151 8.61 -8.24 20.43
C ASP A 151 8.98 -8.98 19.13
N GLU A 152 8.32 -8.68 18.00
CA GLU A 152 8.63 -9.29 16.71
C GLU A 152 9.60 -8.41 15.89
N PRO A 153 10.50 -9.03 15.09
CA PRO A 153 11.38 -8.27 14.22
C PRO A 153 10.56 -7.38 13.30
N VAL A 154 10.75 -6.07 13.47
CA VAL A 154 10.13 -4.99 12.71
C VAL A 154 10.11 -5.40 11.24
N ILE A 155 8.91 -5.42 10.65
CA ILE A 155 8.75 -5.47 9.20
C ILE A 155 9.55 -4.26 8.68
N GLY A 156 10.66 -4.50 8.00
CA GLY A 156 11.60 -3.45 7.57
C GLY A 156 11.03 -2.59 6.45
N LEU A 157 9.90 -1.92 6.71
CA LEU A 157 9.11 -1.09 5.81
C LEU A 157 8.33 -0.07 6.65
N GLY A 158 8.25 1.17 6.18
CA GLY A 158 7.39 2.21 6.74
C GLY A 158 6.02 2.24 6.07
N GLU A 159 5.90 3.01 4.99
CA GLU A 159 4.67 3.16 4.22
C GLU A 159 4.97 3.17 2.72
N PHE A 160 3.98 2.88 1.87
CA PHE A 160 4.10 3.04 0.42
C PHE A 160 2.75 3.24 -0.27
N LEU A 161 2.80 3.81 -1.47
CA LEU A 161 1.64 4.04 -2.34
C LEU A 161 1.69 3.14 -3.56
N ILE A 162 0.56 2.57 -3.94
CA ILE A 162 0.38 1.75 -5.15
C ILE A 162 -0.57 2.47 -6.10
N ARG A 163 -0.11 2.76 -7.31
CA ARG A 163 -0.92 3.36 -8.39
C ARG A 163 -0.29 3.16 -9.75
N GLN A 164 -1.10 2.98 -10.80
CA GLN A 164 -0.65 3.00 -12.20
C GLN A 164 0.59 2.12 -12.49
N GLY A 165 0.66 0.90 -11.92
CA GLY A 165 1.81 0.01 -12.10
C GLY A 165 3.09 0.45 -11.39
N ASN A 166 2.98 1.37 -10.43
CA ASN A 166 4.09 1.89 -9.65
C ASN A 166 3.83 1.71 -8.16
N VAL A 167 4.91 1.44 -7.43
CA VAL A 167 5.02 1.60 -5.98
C VAL A 167 5.87 2.83 -5.72
N PHE A 168 5.37 3.77 -4.92
CA PHE A 168 6.15 4.90 -4.40
C PHE A 168 6.41 4.67 -2.93
N ALA A 169 7.68 4.64 -2.55
CA ALA A 169 8.11 4.43 -1.17
C ALA A 169 9.09 5.52 -0.76
N PRO A 170 9.06 5.99 0.50
CA PRO A 170 10.04 6.95 1.00
C PRO A 170 11.42 6.31 1.12
N ASP A 171 12.47 7.11 0.95
CA ASP A 171 13.85 6.73 1.26
C ASP A 171 14.10 6.82 2.78
N ASP A 172 13.58 5.83 3.50
CA ASP A 172 13.59 5.76 4.97
C ASP A 172 14.59 4.68 5.50
N GLY A 173 15.46 4.20 4.62
CA GLY A 173 16.44 3.15 4.93
C GLY A 173 15.97 1.72 4.63
N ASN A 174 14.70 1.52 4.24
CA ASN A 174 14.17 0.20 3.93
C ASN A 174 14.47 -0.25 2.48
N ASN A 175 14.75 -1.54 2.27
CA ASN A 175 15.02 -2.09 0.93
C ASN A 175 13.74 -2.59 0.23
N TYR A 176 12.85 -1.66 -0.11
CA TYR A 176 11.58 -1.93 -0.79
C TYR A 176 11.74 -2.76 -2.07
N LYS A 177 12.80 -2.51 -2.86
CA LYS A 177 13.08 -3.24 -4.10
C LYS A 177 13.36 -4.72 -3.85
N LYS A 178 14.05 -5.06 -2.77
CA LYS A 178 14.33 -6.45 -2.37
C LYS A 178 13.09 -7.11 -1.78
N ILE A 179 12.34 -6.39 -0.94
CA ILE A 179 11.18 -6.94 -0.21
C ILE A 179 10.01 -7.20 -1.15
N LEU A 180 9.61 -6.21 -1.96
CA LEU A 180 8.46 -6.31 -2.84
C LEU A 180 8.71 -7.16 -4.10
N LYS A 181 9.94 -7.64 -4.33
CA LYS A 181 10.24 -8.61 -5.39
C LYS A 181 10.25 -10.06 -4.89
N ARG A 182 9.97 -10.30 -3.61
CA ARG A 182 9.75 -11.64 -3.05
C ARG A 182 8.44 -12.22 -3.62
N ARG A 183 8.44 -13.53 -3.87
CA ARG A 183 7.25 -14.28 -4.26
C ARG A 183 6.46 -14.71 -3.04
#